data_AF-A0A961FL34-F1
#
_entry.id   AF-A0A961FL34-F1
#
_cell.length_a   1.000
_cell.length_b   1.000
_cell.length_c   1.000
_cell.angle_alpha   90.00
_cell.angle_beta   90.00
_cell.angle_gamma   90.00
#
_symmetry.space_group_name_H-M   'P 1'
#
loop_
_entity.id
_entity.type
_entity.pdbx_description
1 polymer ?
#
loop_
_entity_poly.entity_id
_entity_poly.type
_entity_poly.pdbx_seq_one_letter_code
_entity_poly.pdbx_strand_id
1 'polypeptide(L)'
;MTSLTPPRRWLAGWILACICAAAPAQAQVVAYEVEFIHRAGFNGDFFNGGYFIAPALGGEGTFVFTTLERGRRILETTHGTGSFFTGVTSSGKYQTVVSASASSSEGTVRASYLAFAEATRWITLTTPEAITRLKLATRLHGESIAALDEGGTTALDGSTGFLNFSEMRLTLDETLTKQINEAGLTTADAVTRATTRLKRRGYSTPATTSTDTAE
;
A
#
# COMPACT_ATOMS: atom_id res chain seq x y z
N MET A 1 -66.40 -53.52 -4.70
CA MET A 1 -65.13 -53.24 -5.40
C MET A 1 -64.58 -51.92 -4.87
N THR A 2 -63.68 -52.04 -3.90
CA THR A 2 -63.08 -50.95 -3.12
C THR A 2 -61.63 -50.80 -3.56
N SER A 3 -61.21 -49.61 -3.97
CA SER A 3 -59.79 -49.27 -4.04
C SER A 3 -59.54 -47.89 -3.43
N LEU A 4 -58.99 -47.90 -2.21
CA LEU A 4 -58.37 -46.76 -1.57
C LEU A 4 -57.06 -46.43 -2.30
N THR A 5 -56.85 -45.15 -2.62
CA THR A 5 -55.53 -44.59 -2.96
C THR A 5 -55.09 -43.62 -1.87
N PRO A 6 -53.86 -43.72 -1.34
CA PRO A 6 -53.35 -42.80 -0.33
C PRO A 6 -52.74 -41.52 -0.96
N PRO A 7 -52.69 -40.40 -0.22
CA PRO A 7 -52.12 -39.15 -0.71
C PRO A 7 -50.58 -39.15 -0.70
N ARG A 8 -49.99 -38.71 -1.81
CA ARG A 8 -48.54 -38.47 -2.01
C ARG A 8 -48.05 -37.36 -1.07
N ARG A 9 -47.26 -37.75 -0.07
CA ARG A 9 -46.35 -36.85 0.68
C ARG A 9 -45.08 -36.65 -0.14
N TRP A 10 -44.80 -35.44 -0.62
CA TRP A 10 -43.52 -35.09 -1.23
C TRP A 10 -42.90 -33.89 -0.52
N LEU A 11 -41.96 -34.23 0.37
CA LEU A 11 -40.69 -33.56 0.65
C LEU A 11 -40.73 -32.03 0.82
N ALA A 12 -40.93 -31.61 2.07
CA ALA A 12 -40.47 -30.30 2.54
C ALA A 12 -38.94 -30.23 2.34
N GLY A 13 -38.52 -29.46 1.35
CA GLY A 13 -37.12 -29.20 1.03
C GLY A 13 -36.45 -28.43 2.16
N TRP A 14 -35.54 -29.10 2.86
CA TRP A 14 -34.55 -28.46 3.72
C TRP A 14 -33.52 -27.76 2.83
N ILE A 15 -33.77 -26.50 2.48
CA ILE A 15 -32.70 -25.61 2.02
C ILE A 15 -31.92 -25.22 3.27
N LEU A 16 -30.97 -26.09 3.66
CA LEU A 16 -29.93 -25.73 4.60
C LEU A 16 -28.99 -24.77 3.85
N ALA A 17 -29.32 -23.48 3.91
CA ALA A 17 -28.42 -22.42 3.51
C ALA A 17 -27.21 -22.49 4.46
N CYS A 18 -26.19 -23.24 4.06
CA CYS A 18 -24.85 -23.12 4.62
C CYS A 18 -24.39 -21.69 4.33
N ILE A 19 -24.67 -20.78 5.27
CA ILE A 19 -23.95 -19.53 5.43
C ILE A 19 -22.53 -19.95 5.78
N CYS A 20 -21.75 -20.30 4.77
CA CYS A 20 -20.31 -20.33 4.85
C CYS A 20 -19.91 -18.88 5.09
N ALA A 21 -19.84 -18.50 6.36
CA ALA A 21 -19.08 -17.33 6.76
C ALA A 21 -17.66 -17.58 6.24
N ALA A 22 -17.36 -17.02 5.08
CA ALA A 22 -16.01 -16.99 4.55
C ALA A 22 -15.21 -16.24 5.60
N ALA A 23 -14.46 -16.96 6.42
CA ALA A 23 -13.48 -16.35 7.28
C ALA A 23 -12.62 -15.46 6.37
N PRO A 24 -12.44 -14.17 6.68
CA PRO A 24 -11.60 -13.31 5.87
C PRO A 24 -10.24 -14.00 5.82
N ALA A 25 -9.85 -14.46 4.62
CA ALA A 25 -8.55 -15.07 4.44
C ALA A 25 -7.52 -14.03 4.92
N GLN A 26 -6.74 -14.37 5.95
CA GLN A 26 -5.71 -13.46 6.44
C GLN A 26 -4.81 -13.12 5.26
N ALA A 27 -4.84 -11.85 4.87
CA ALA A 27 -4.15 -11.41 3.68
C ALA A 27 -2.65 -11.54 3.95
N GLN A 28 -1.98 -12.38 3.17
CA GLN A 28 -0.52 -12.36 3.10
C GLN A 28 -0.08 -10.95 2.72
N VAL A 29 0.96 -10.43 3.35
CA VAL A 29 1.38 -9.03 3.20
C VAL A 29 2.80 -8.98 2.65
N VAL A 30 3.09 -8.03 1.77
CA VAL A 30 4.46 -7.68 1.35
C VAL A 30 4.81 -6.28 1.82
N ALA A 31 6.06 -6.10 2.24
CA ALA A 31 6.59 -4.80 2.63
C ALA A 31 7.82 -4.46 1.79
N TYR A 32 7.74 -3.33 1.08
CA TYR A 32 8.86 -2.76 0.33
C TYR A 32 9.37 -1.51 1.04
N GLU A 33 10.67 -1.42 1.29
CA GLU A 33 11.33 -0.15 1.66
C GLU A 33 11.40 0.72 0.42
N VAL A 34 10.94 1.96 0.53
CA VAL A 34 10.89 2.95 -0.55
C VAL A 34 12.04 3.94 -0.36
N GLU A 35 12.72 4.27 -1.44
CA GLU A 35 13.74 5.31 -1.50
C GLU A 35 13.43 6.22 -2.68
N PHE A 36 13.53 7.53 -2.45
CA PHE A 36 13.40 8.55 -3.49
C PHE A 36 14.74 9.26 -3.66
N ILE A 37 15.27 9.22 -4.89
CA ILE A 37 16.49 9.94 -5.25
C ILE A 37 16.07 11.12 -6.10
N HIS A 38 16.14 12.32 -5.52
CA HIS A 38 15.83 13.55 -6.23
C HIS A 38 16.72 13.71 -7.46
N ARG A 39 16.11 14.00 -8.62
CA ARG A 39 16.82 14.23 -9.89
C ARG A 39 16.75 15.69 -10.31
N ALA A 40 15.56 16.27 -10.29
CA ALA A 40 15.31 17.63 -10.73
C ALA A 40 14.04 18.17 -10.07
N GLY A 41 13.94 19.50 -9.97
CA GLY A 41 12.78 20.16 -9.38
C GLY A 41 13.14 21.51 -8.79
N PHE A 42 12.15 22.15 -8.20
CA PHE A 42 12.31 23.41 -7.48
C PHE A 42 11.34 23.49 -6.29
N ASN A 43 11.73 24.26 -5.27
CA ASN A 43 10.90 24.66 -4.12
C ASN A 43 10.22 23.51 -3.35
N GLY A 44 10.84 22.33 -3.26
CA GLY A 44 10.24 21.18 -2.58
C GLY A 44 11.25 20.32 -1.83
N ASP A 45 11.10 20.25 -0.50
CA ASP A 45 11.59 19.14 0.32
C ASP A 45 10.61 17.98 0.17
N PHE A 46 10.84 17.12 -0.83
CA PHE A 46 9.96 15.98 -1.10
C PHE A 46 10.32 14.77 -0.22
N PHE A 47 9.47 13.73 -0.24
CA PHE A 47 9.75 12.50 0.50
C PHE A 47 11.11 11.89 0.12
N ASN A 48 11.83 11.38 1.12
CA ASN A 48 13.16 10.79 0.97
C ASN A 48 13.07 9.27 0.82
N GLY A 49 11.99 8.68 1.34
CA GLY A 49 11.79 7.25 1.37
C GLY A 49 10.61 6.84 2.24
N GLY A 50 10.61 5.59 2.71
CA GLY A 50 9.55 5.09 3.56
C GLY A 50 9.29 3.59 3.39
N TYR A 51 8.02 3.21 3.48
CA TYR A 51 7.57 1.86 3.18
C TYR A 51 6.32 1.86 2.29
N PHE A 52 6.21 0.85 1.44
CA PHE A 52 4.99 0.50 0.73
C PHE A 52 4.55 -0.89 1.19
N ILE A 53 3.30 -1.01 1.64
CA ILE A 53 2.75 -2.25 2.21
C ILE A 53 1.46 -2.60 1.50
N ALA A 54 1.36 -3.83 1.01
CA ALA A 54 0.20 -4.29 0.24
C ALA A 54 -0.06 -5.78 0.45
N PRO A 55 -1.27 -6.27 0.12
CA PRO A 55 -1.54 -7.69 0.02
C PRO A 55 -0.64 -8.37 -1.03
N ALA A 56 -0.02 -9.49 -0.68
CA ALA A 56 0.96 -10.21 -1.49
C ALA A 56 0.38 -10.76 -2.81
N LEU A 57 -0.94 -10.97 -2.86
CA LEU A 57 -1.65 -11.44 -4.04
C LEU A 57 -2.11 -10.29 -4.97
N GLY A 58 -1.83 -9.03 -4.60
CA GLY A 58 -2.33 -7.86 -5.31
C GLY A 58 -3.48 -7.18 -4.58
N GLY A 59 -3.67 -5.89 -4.85
CA GLY A 59 -4.72 -5.06 -4.27
C GLY A 59 -4.23 -3.67 -3.90
N GLU A 60 -5.01 -3.00 -3.05
CA GLU A 60 -4.66 -1.69 -2.52
C GLU A 60 -3.50 -1.78 -1.53
N GLY A 61 -2.58 -0.83 -1.65
CA GLY A 61 -1.42 -0.68 -0.78
C GLY A 61 -1.43 0.67 -0.06
N THR A 62 -0.71 0.70 1.06
CA THR A 62 -0.49 1.90 1.87
C THR A 62 0.96 2.34 1.74
N PHE A 63 1.17 3.62 1.48
CA PHE A 63 2.47 4.26 1.60
C PHE A 63 2.65 4.83 3.01
N VAL A 64 3.82 4.64 3.58
CA VAL A 64 4.30 5.31 4.79
C VAL A 64 5.52 6.12 4.36
N PHE A 65 5.33 7.38 4.04
CA PHE A 65 6.37 8.28 3.58
C PHE A 65 7.18 8.86 4.73
N THR A 66 8.42 9.19 4.42
CA THR A 66 9.34 9.88 5.32
C THR A 66 9.93 11.10 4.63
N THR A 67 10.01 12.21 5.34
CA THR A 67 10.64 13.45 4.87
C THR A 67 11.57 14.04 5.94
N LEU A 68 12.50 14.89 5.51
CA LEU A 68 13.38 15.67 6.37
C LEU A 68 13.06 17.17 6.20
N GLU A 69 12.22 17.71 7.07
CA GLU A 69 11.87 19.13 7.03
C GLU A 69 12.66 19.91 8.08
N ARG A 70 13.54 20.81 7.64
CA ARG A 70 14.34 21.68 8.53
C ARG A 70 15.08 20.86 9.62
N GLY A 71 15.63 19.72 9.22
CA GLY A 71 16.32 18.78 10.12
C GLY A 71 15.42 17.88 10.97
N ARG A 72 14.09 18.02 10.88
CA ARG A 72 13.13 17.16 11.59
C ARG A 72 12.73 15.99 10.69
N ARG A 73 12.74 14.79 11.27
CA ARG A 73 12.34 13.55 10.61
C ARG A 73 10.83 13.38 10.75
N ILE A 74 10.10 13.56 9.66
CA ILE A 74 8.64 13.51 9.64
C ILE A 74 8.16 12.26 8.92
N LEU A 75 7.07 11.69 9.41
CA LEU A 75 6.38 10.54 8.83
C LEU A 75 4.95 10.91 8.46
N GLU A 76 4.54 10.50 7.27
CA GLU A 76 3.19 10.63 6.75
C GLU A 76 2.69 9.28 6.24
N THR A 77 1.44 8.93 6.53
CA THR A 77 0.85 7.67 6.08
C THR A 77 -0.35 7.94 5.19
N THR A 78 -0.36 7.35 4.00
CA THR A 78 -1.44 7.50 3.03
C THR A 78 -2.03 6.13 2.71
N HIS A 79 -3.21 5.86 3.28
CA HIS A 79 -3.91 4.59 3.16
C HIS A 79 -4.61 4.44 1.80
N GLY A 80 -4.54 3.24 1.21
CA GLY A 80 -5.34 2.87 0.02
C GLY A 80 -5.02 3.62 -1.27
N THR A 81 -3.94 4.40 -1.32
CA THR A 81 -3.59 5.22 -2.49
C THR A 81 -2.69 4.52 -3.50
N GLY A 82 -2.06 3.42 -3.09
CA GLY A 82 -1.27 2.59 -3.99
C GLY A 82 -2.02 1.37 -4.48
N SER A 83 -1.58 0.85 -5.62
CA SER A 83 -1.98 -0.43 -6.17
C SER A 83 -0.73 -1.29 -6.33
N PHE A 84 -0.86 -2.54 -5.90
CA PHE A 84 0.13 -3.59 -6.11
C PHE A 84 -0.50 -4.66 -6.98
N PHE A 85 0.17 -5.07 -8.05
CA PHE A 85 -0.31 -6.15 -8.90
C PHE A 85 0.83 -6.82 -9.66
N THR A 86 0.53 -8.00 -10.22
CA THR A 86 1.43 -8.70 -11.12
C THR A 86 0.90 -8.62 -12.54
N GLY A 87 1.68 -8.03 -13.45
CA GLY A 87 1.42 -8.04 -14.89
C GLY A 87 2.11 -9.21 -15.58
N VAL A 88 1.70 -9.50 -16.82
CA VAL A 88 2.37 -10.46 -17.71
C VAL A 88 2.70 -9.75 -19.02
N THR A 89 3.96 -9.80 -19.45
CA THR A 89 4.40 -9.22 -20.72
C THR A 89 3.94 -10.06 -21.91
N SER A 90 4.02 -9.51 -23.12
CA SER A 90 3.79 -10.27 -24.37
C SER A 90 4.72 -11.49 -24.52
N SER A 91 5.89 -11.46 -23.89
CA SER A 91 6.83 -12.58 -23.82
C SER A 91 6.54 -13.60 -22.72
N GLY A 92 5.44 -13.45 -21.97
CA GLY A 92 5.05 -14.36 -20.89
C GLY A 92 5.81 -14.16 -19.57
N LYS A 93 6.56 -13.06 -19.43
CA LYS A 93 7.30 -12.76 -18.20
C LYS A 93 6.41 -12.04 -17.20
N TYR A 94 6.46 -12.48 -15.95
CA TYR A 94 5.75 -11.83 -14.84
C TYR A 94 6.47 -10.54 -14.42
N GLN A 95 5.71 -9.47 -14.22
CA GLN A 95 6.19 -8.17 -13.75
C GLN A 95 5.48 -7.83 -12.44
N THR A 96 6.24 -7.49 -11.41
CA THR A 96 5.66 -6.88 -10.20
C THR A 96 5.54 -5.38 -10.44
N VAL A 97 4.38 -4.81 -10.16
CA VAL A 97 4.09 -3.38 -10.39
C VAL A 97 3.56 -2.75 -9.11
N VAL A 98 4.07 -1.55 -8.83
CA VAL A 98 3.55 -0.62 -7.81
C VAL A 98 3.20 0.67 -8.51
N SER A 99 1.97 1.13 -8.36
CA SER A 99 1.52 2.41 -8.90
C SER A 99 0.69 3.16 -7.88
N ALA A 100 0.82 4.48 -7.82
CA ALA A 100 -0.06 5.34 -7.03
C ALA A 100 -0.24 6.67 -7.72
N SER A 101 -1.41 7.26 -7.51
CA SER A 101 -1.68 8.65 -7.87
C SER A 101 -2.34 9.33 -6.70
N ALA A 102 -1.84 10.50 -6.31
CA ALA A 102 -2.45 11.34 -5.30
C ALA A 102 -2.85 12.67 -5.94
N SER A 103 -4.07 13.11 -5.62
CA SER A 103 -4.55 14.45 -5.91
C SER A 103 -5.15 15.04 -4.64
N SER A 104 -4.84 16.30 -4.33
CA SER A 104 -5.58 17.03 -3.29
C SER A 104 -7.05 17.20 -3.73
N SER A 105 -7.96 17.35 -2.77
CA SER A 105 -9.39 17.61 -3.06
C SER A 105 -9.62 18.88 -3.88
N GLU A 106 -8.67 19.82 -3.80
CA GLU A 106 -8.68 21.07 -4.56
C GLU A 106 -7.94 20.95 -5.91
N GLY A 107 -7.39 19.77 -6.24
CA GLY A 107 -6.71 19.49 -7.50
C GLY A 107 -5.36 20.19 -7.69
N THR A 108 -4.90 20.89 -6.66
CA THR A 108 -3.68 21.71 -6.62
C THR A 108 -2.43 20.84 -6.55
N VAL A 109 -2.40 19.82 -5.68
CA VAL A 109 -1.31 18.84 -5.61
C VAL A 109 -1.62 17.68 -6.52
N ARG A 110 -0.66 17.27 -7.35
CA ARG A 110 -0.71 16.05 -8.15
C ARG A 110 0.59 15.29 -8.00
N ALA A 111 0.53 14.05 -7.58
CA ALA A 111 1.68 13.16 -7.54
C ALA A 111 1.36 11.83 -8.22
N SER A 112 2.32 11.31 -8.96
CA SER A 112 2.26 10.01 -9.63
C SER A 112 3.52 9.23 -9.31
N TYR A 113 3.33 7.99 -8.89
CA TYR A 113 4.39 7.05 -8.52
C TYR A 113 4.20 5.79 -9.34
N LEU A 114 5.24 5.34 -10.03
CA LEU A 114 5.20 4.10 -10.79
C LEU A 114 6.55 3.41 -10.69
N ALA A 115 6.55 2.14 -10.27
CA ALA A 115 7.72 1.28 -10.33
C ALA A 115 7.34 -0.13 -10.74
N PHE A 116 8.21 -0.78 -11.50
CA PHE A 116 8.02 -2.17 -11.90
C PHE A 116 9.36 -2.88 -12.07
N ALA A 117 9.32 -4.21 -12.02
CA ALA A 117 10.45 -5.07 -12.35
C ALA A 117 10.00 -6.50 -12.62
N GLU A 118 10.83 -7.27 -13.33
CA GLU A 118 10.55 -8.68 -13.58
C GLU A 118 10.54 -9.46 -12.26
N ALA A 119 9.48 -10.26 -12.06
CA ALA A 119 9.36 -11.14 -10.92
C ALA A 119 10.31 -12.33 -11.09
N THR A 120 11.50 -12.20 -10.54
CA THR A 120 12.60 -13.17 -10.71
C THR A 120 12.74 -14.13 -9.52
N ARG A 121 12.29 -13.75 -8.32
CA ARG A 121 12.55 -14.51 -7.10
C ARG A 121 11.30 -15.11 -6.50
N TRP A 122 11.38 -16.38 -6.13
CA TRP A 122 10.38 -17.04 -5.30
C TRP A 122 10.60 -16.67 -3.83
N ILE A 123 9.55 -16.16 -3.20
CA ILE A 123 9.47 -15.94 -1.76
C ILE A 123 8.47 -16.93 -1.17
N THR A 124 8.76 -17.42 0.03
CA THR A 124 7.83 -18.27 0.78
C THR A 124 7.23 -17.42 1.89
N LEU A 125 5.91 -17.27 1.86
CA LEU A 125 5.13 -16.62 2.90
C LEU A 125 4.53 -17.70 3.78
N THR A 126 4.91 -17.68 5.05
CA THR A 126 4.40 -18.59 6.07
C THR A 126 3.46 -17.80 6.95
N THR A 127 2.19 -18.18 7.00
CA THR A 127 1.19 -17.69 7.96
C THR A 127 0.81 -18.81 8.92
N PRO A 128 0.12 -18.51 10.04
CA PRO A 128 -0.40 -19.56 10.93
C PRO A 128 -1.34 -20.55 10.23
N GLU A 129 -2.00 -20.12 9.16
CA GLU A 129 -3.01 -20.89 8.42
C GLU A 129 -2.43 -21.61 7.19
N ALA A 130 -1.42 -21.05 6.54
CA ALA A 130 -0.93 -21.57 5.26
C ALA A 130 0.53 -21.21 4.94
N ILE A 131 1.16 -22.03 4.10
CA ILE A 131 2.43 -21.72 3.46
C ILE A 131 2.17 -21.50 1.97
N THR A 132 2.55 -20.33 1.46
CA THR A 132 2.38 -19.96 0.05
C THR A 132 3.70 -19.54 -0.56
N ARG A 133 3.90 -19.88 -1.84
CA ARG A 133 5.08 -19.45 -2.61
C ARG A 133 4.64 -18.49 -3.69
N LEU A 134 5.24 -17.31 -3.72
CA LEU A 134 4.95 -16.25 -4.69
C LEU A 134 6.22 -15.84 -5.41
N LYS A 135 6.11 -15.55 -6.70
CA LYS A 135 7.21 -15.03 -7.50
C LYS A 135 7.08 -13.51 -7.57
N LEU A 136 8.03 -12.78 -6.98
CA LEU A 136 8.00 -11.32 -6.90
C LEU A 136 9.35 -10.72 -7.31
N ALA A 137 9.34 -9.42 -7.63
CA ALA A 137 10.56 -8.63 -7.77
C ALA A 137 11.12 -8.25 -6.40
N THR A 138 12.42 -8.46 -6.20
CA THR A 138 13.13 -8.03 -4.98
C THR A 138 13.46 -6.54 -4.99
N ARG A 139 13.61 -5.97 -6.18
CA ARG A 139 13.87 -4.56 -6.41
C ARG A 139 13.00 -4.08 -7.55
N LEU A 140 12.28 -2.98 -7.35
CA LEU A 140 11.54 -2.29 -8.39
C LEU A 140 12.21 -0.93 -8.63
N HIS A 141 12.23 -0.53 -9.89
CA HIS A 141 12.74 0.75 -10.32
C HIS A 141 11.61 1.52 -11.00
N GLY A 142 11.62 2.82 -10.80
CA GLY A 142 10.50 3.64 -11.19
C GLY A 142 10.78 5.12 -11.07
N GLU A 143 9.72 5.89 -11.23
CA GLU A 143 9.76 7.34 -11.18
C GLU A 143 8.63 7.85 -10.30
N SER A 144 8.91 9.00 -9.67
CA SER A 144 7.96 9.81 -8.95
C SER A 144 7.97 11.19 -9.56
N ILE A 145 6.78 11.67 -9.90
CA ILE A 145 6.56 13.03 -10.40
C ILE A 145 5.52 13.65 -9.48
N ALA A 146 5.86 14.79 -8.90
CA ALA A 146 4.92 15.54 -8.08
C ALA A 146 4.97 17.02 -8.46
N ALA A 147 3.80 17.64 -8.52
CA ALA A 147 3.65 19.05 -8.79
C ALA A 147 2.54 19.63 -7.91
N LEU A 148 2.71 20.87 -7.49
CA LEU A 148 1.69 21.66 -6.82
C LEU A 148 1.53 22.99 -7.53
N ASP A 149 0.31 23.24 -8.02
CA ASP A 149 -0.11 24.53 -8.54
C ASP A 149 -0.60 25.44 -7.40
N GLU A 150 -0.25 26.71 -7.49
CA GLU A 150 -0.28 27.71 -6.43
C GLU A 150 -1.67 28.30 -6.19
N GLY A 151 -2.62 27.46 -5.80
CA GLY A 151 -3.94 27.91 -5.38
C GLY A 151 -3.97 28.79 -4.11
N GLY A 152 -2.90 29.53 -3.76
CA GLY A 152 -2.93 30.61 -2.76
C GLY A 152 -1.89 30.58 -1.63
N THR A 153 -0.94 29.63 -1.59
CA THR A 153 0.03 29.51 -0.49
C THR A 153 1.47 29.75 -0.93
N THR A 154 1.99 30.92 -0.55
CA THR A 154 3.42 31.27 -0.65
C THR A 154 4.19 30.67 0.52
N ALA A 155 5.31 30.00 0.23
CA ALA A 155 6.24 29.58 1.27
C ALA A 155 6.88 30.80 1.95
N LEU A 156 7.43 30.60 3.15
CA LEU A 156 8.02 31.68 3.96
C LEU A 156 9.22 32.37 3.28
N ASP A 157 9.84 31.74 2.29
CA ASP A 157 10.93 32.29 1.48
C ASP A 157 10.43 33.03 0.23
N GLY A 158 9.12 33.19 0.06
CA GLY A 158 8.51 33.82 -1.10
C GLY A 158 8.40 32.90 -2.31
N SER A 159 8.86 31.65 -2.20
CA SER A 159 8.70 30.67 -3.25
C SER A 159 7.25 30.19 -3.31
N THR A 160 6.79 29.90 -4.52
CA THR A 160 5.44 29.47 -4.73
C THR A 160 5.47 28.30 -5.72
N GLY A 161 4.62 27.31 -5.47
CA GLY A 161 4.52 26.08 -6.24
C GLY A 161 5.72 25.16 -6.04
N PHE A 162 5.57 23.90 -6.42
CA PHE A 162 6.73 23.01 -6.53
C PHE A 162 6.58 22.03 -7.68
N LEU A 163 7.73 21.58 -8.17
CA LEU A 163 7.85 20.48 -9.11
C LEU A 163 8.98 19.59 -8.66
N ASN A 164 8.75 18.29 -8.61
CA ASN A 164 9.74 17.31 -8.20
C ASN A 164 9.71 16.10 -9.14
N PHE A 165 10.89 15.76 -9.67
CA PHE A 165 11.18 14.51 -10.36
C PHE A 165 12.17 13.71 -9.53
N SER A 166 11.79 12.51 -9.13
CA SER A 166 12.65 11.60 -8.38
C SER A 166 12.69 10.23 -9.04
N GLU A 167 13.85 9.58 -8.97
CA GLU A 167 13.90 8.12 -9.13
C GLU A 167 13.25 7.49 -7.90
N MET A 168 12.37 6.52 -8.13
CA MET A 168 11.75 5.72 -7.07
C MET A 168 12.35 4.32 -7.08
N ARG A 169 12.86 3.88 -5.94
CA ARG A 169 13.36 2.53 -5.73
C ARG A 169 12.56 1.86 -4.64
N LEU A 170 12.11 0.63 -4.90
CA LEU A 170 11.46 -0.20 -3.89
C LEU A 170 12.27 -1.47 -3.71
N THR A 171 12.67 -1.76 -2.48
CA THR A 171 13.40 -2.98 -2.14
C THR A 171 12.55 -3.82 -1.20
N LEU A 172 12.32 -5.08 -1.54
CA LEU A 172 11.56 -6.00 -0.69
C LEU A 172 12.27 -6.16 0.65
N ASP A 173 11.64 -5.72 1.73
CA ASP A 173 12.10 -5.98 3.09
C ASP A 173 11.65 -7.39 3.48
N GLU A 174 12.44 -8.38 3.10
CA GLU A 174 12.17 -9.80 3.37
C GLU A 174 12.04 -10.07 4.88
N THR A 175 12.77 -9.33 5.72
CA THR A 175 12.72 -9.50 7.17
C THR A 175 11.39 -9.02 7.74
N LEU A 176 10.97 -7.80 7.36
CA LEU A 176 9.68 -7.26 7.80
C LEU A 176 8.52 -8.07 7.22
N THR A 177 8.58 -8.41 5.94
CA THR A 177 7.60 -9.27 5.26
C THR A 177 7.44 -10.60 5.99
N LYS A 178 8.54 -11.30 6.27
CA LYS A 178 8.51 -12.57 7.00
C LYS A 178 7.87 -12.41 8.38
N GLN A 179 8.31 -11.42 9.16
CA GLN A 179 7.79 -11.17 10.51
C GLN A 179 6.29 -10.86 10.53
N ILE A 180 5.78 -10.14 9.53
CA ILE A 180 4.35 -9.81 9.41
C ILE A 180 3.55 -11.08 9.15
N ASN A 181 3.96 -11.87 8.16
CA ASN A 181 3.21 -13.07 7.76
C ASN A 181 3.28 -14.16 8.83
N GLU A 182 4.44 -14.41 9.44
CA GLU A 182 4.58 -15.45 10.49
C GLU A 182 3.72 -15.13 11.73
N ALA A 183 3.48 -13.85 11.99
CA ALA A 183 2.63 -13.39 13.07
C ALA A 183 1.13 -13.27 12.67
N GLY A 184 0.76 -13.60 11.43
CA GLY A 184 -0.63 -13.51 10.96
C GLY A 184 -1.17 -12.07 10.98
N LEU A 185 -0.30 -11.08 10.79
CA LEU A 185 -0.68 -9.67 10.90
C LEU A 185 -1.42 -9.19 9.64
N THR A 186 -2.43 -8.35 9.86
CA THR A 186 -3.16 -7.70 8.75
C THR A 186 -2.31 -6.61 8.09
N THR A 187 -2.74 -6.12 6.92
CA THR A 187 -2.12 -4.95 6.27
C THR A 187 -2.08 -3.72 7.19
N ALA A 188 -3.12 -3.49 7.99
CA ALA A 188 -3.17 -2.36 8.93
C ALA A 188 -2.14 -2.53 10.08
N ASP A 189 -2.01 -3.74 10.61
CA ASP A 189 -1.01 -4.05 11.64
C ASP A 189 0.41 -3.96 11.08
N ALA A 190 0.60 -4.37 9.82
CA ALA A 190 1.87 -4.23 9.10
C ALA A 190 2.27 -2.75 8.95
N VAL A 191 1.34 -1.86 8.58
CA VAL A 191 1.54 -0.40 8.53
C VAL A 191 1.93 0.14 9.90
N THR A 192 1.26 -0.30 10.95
CA THR A 192 1.61 0.07 12.34
C THR A 192 3.02 -0.37 12.69
N ARG A 193 3.40 -1.60 12.32
CA ARG A 193 4.74 -2.15 12.58
C ARG A 193 5.84 -1.40 11.81
N ALA A 194 5.61 -1.06 10.54
CA ALA A 194 6.53 -0.25 9.75
C ALA A 194 6.68 1.16 10.33
N THR A 195 5.56 1.79 10.71
CA THR A 195 5.54 3.09 11.39
C THR A 195 6.34 3.04 12.70
N THR A 196 6.16 2.03 13.54
CA THR A 196 6.96 1.86 14.78
C THR A 196 8.45 1.68 14.48
N ARG A 197 8.81 0.96 13.41
CA ARG A 197 10.21 0.83 12.98
C ARG A 197 10.81 2.18 12.57
N LEU A 198 10.07 2.99 11.82
CA LEU A 198 10.48 4.35 11.45
C LEU A 198 10.55 5.27 12.67
N LYS A 199 9.60 5.20 13.60
CA LYS A 199 9.65 5.95 14.86
C LYS A 199 10.90 5.65 15.69
N ARG A 200 11.31 4.37 15.77
CA ARG A 200 12.58 3.99 16.40
C ARG A 200 13.82 4.53 15.68
N ARG A 201 13.71 4.86 14.39
CA ARG A 201 14.76 5.57 13.61
C ARG A 201 14.68 7.10 13.79
N GLY A 202 13.84 7.60 14.70
CA GLY A 202 13.72 9.02 15.02
C GLY A 202 12.71 9.80 14.18
N TYR A 203 11.86 9.14 13.39
CA TYR A 203 10.76 9.79 12.68
C TYR A 203 9.56 10.05 13.61
N SER A 204 8.87 11.17 13.44
CA SER A 204 7.66 11.52 14.18
C SER A 204 6.53 11.90 13.25
N THR A 205 5.29 11.63 13.65
CA THR A 205 4.12 12.20 12.97
C THR A 205 4.05 13.70 13.26
N PRO A 206 3.68 14.55 12.28
CA PRO A 206 3.50 15.96 12.54
C PRO A 206 2.41 16.16 13.60
N ALA A 207 2.56 17.18 14.45
CA ALA A 207 1.51 17.52 15.40
C ALA A 207 0.28 17.98 14.61
N THR A 208 -0.85 17.31 14.79
CA THR A 208 -2.13 17.81 14.28
C THR A 208 -2.38 19.15 14.96
N THR A 209 -2.22 20.25 14.23
CA THR A 209 -2.59 21.56 14.76
C THR A 209 -4.10 21.57 14.75
N SER A 210 -4.73 21.25 15.88
CA SER A 210 -6.16 21.43 16.07
C SER A 210 -6.42 22.92 15.92
N THR A 211 -7.04 23.31 14.81
CA THR A 211 -7.64 24.63 14.66
C THR A 211 -8.84 24.66 15.60
N ASP A 212 -8.58 24.94 16.88
CA ASP A 212 -9.60 25.30 17.84
C ASP A 212 -10.19 26.61 17.33
N THR A 213 -11.30 26.50 16.61
CA THR A 213 -12.05 27.65 16.15
C THR A 213 -12.77 28.17 17.38
N ALA A 214 -12.19 29.16 18.04
CA ALA A 214 -12.89 29.94 19.03
C ALA A 214 -14.05 30.68 18.33
N GLU A 215 -15.27 30.19 18.54
CA GLU A 215 -16.51 30.97 18.33
C GLU A 215 -16.59 32.15 19.31
#